data_AF-A0A8T4HX26-F1
#
_entry.id   AF-A0A8T4HX26-F1
#
_cell.length_a   1.000
_cell.length_b   1.000
_cell.length_c   1.000
_cell.angle_alpha   90.00
_cell.angle_beta   90.00
_cell.angle_gamma   90.00
#
_symmetry.space_group_name_H-M   'P 1'
#
loop_
_entity.id
_entity.type
_entity.pdbx_description
1 polymer ?
#
loop_
_entity_poly.entity_id
_entity_poly.type
_entity_poly.pdbx_seq_one_letter_code
_entity_poly.pdbx_strand_id
1 'polypeptide(L)' 'MPPVAPTLVPEDLAAYHAGRPASTIRRWAAEGRIRRNGSGRGKVRYDLNELPLAVRDEYTREVLWHEDTPPMPESAPRA' A
#
# COMPACT_ATOMS: atom_id res chain seq x y z
N MET A 1 -18.68 -6.66 -14.71
CA MET A 1 -17.62 -7.13 -13.80
C MET A 1 -18.02 -6.66 -12.40
N PRO A 2 -18.21 -7.56 -11.42
CA PRO A 2 -18.55 -7.12 -10.06
C PRO A 2 -17.43 -6.24 -9.50
N PRO A 3 -17.73 -5.25 -8.65
CA PRO A 3 -16.68 -4.48 -7.97
C PRO A 3 -15.81 -5.46 -7.19
N VAL A 4 -14.51 -5.42 -7.43
CA VAL A 4 -13.54 -6.25 -6.69
C VAL A 4 -13.62 -5.78 -5.24
N ALA A 5 -13.97 -6.69 -4.32
CA ALA A 5 -14.02 -6.33 -2.92
C ALA A 5 -12.63 -5.84 -2.47
N PRO A 6 -12.54 -4.72 -1.72
CA PRO A 6 -11.27 -4.20 -1.25
C PRO A 6 -10.57 -5.25 -0.39
N THR A 7 -9.33 -5.61 -0.74
CA THR A 7 -8.59 -6.64 0.00
C THR A 7 -7.74 -5.95 1.05
N LEU A 8 -8.31 -5.84 2.25
CA LEU A 8 -7.71 -5.11 3.36
C LEU A 8 -6.65 -5.95 4.08
N VAL A 9 -5.39 -5.54 3.99
CA VAL A 9 -4.25 -6.23 4.59
C VAL A 9 -3.54 -5.37 5.65
N PRO A 10 -2.89 -5.97 6.67
CA PRO A 10 -2.02 -5.26 7.59
C PRO A 10 -0.80 -4.62 6.91
N GLU A 11 -0.14 -3.71 7.61
CA GLU A 11 1.03 -2.94 7.14
C GLU A 11 2.15 -3.83 6.57
N ASP A 12 2.47 -4.93 7.25
CA ASP A 12 3.58 -5.80 6.84
C ASP A 12 3.30 -6.50 5.49
N LEU A 13 2.05 -6.88 5.25
CA LEU A 13 1.63 -7.48 3.97
C LEU A 13 1.54 -6.45 2.86
N ALA A 14 1.10 -5.23 3.17
CA ALA A 14 1.13 -4.11 2.24
C ALA A 14 2.57 -3.78 1.80
N ALA A 15 3.49 -3.72 2.75
CA ALA A 15 4.91 -3.50 2.50
C ALA A 15 5.52 -4.63 1.65
N TYR A 16 5.15 -5.88 1.96
CA TYR A 16 5.59 -7.03 1.20
C TYR A 16 5.13 -6.96 -0.25
N HIS A 17 3.83 -6.73 -0.48
CA HIS A 17 3.20 -6.62 -1.80
C HIS A 17 3.82 -5.50 -2.64
N ALA A 18 4.03 -4.33 -2.03
CA ALA A 18 4.60 -3.17 -2.71
C ALA A 18 6.12 -3.24 -2.90
N GLY A 19 6.80 -4.22 -2.29
CA GLY A 19 8.26 -4.28 -2.31
C GLY A 19 8.90 -3.06 -1.66
N ARG A 20 8.18 -2.37 -0.77
CA ARG A 20 8.61 -1.13 -0.11
C ARG A 20 8.64 -1.30 1.41
N PRO A 21 9.46 -0.51 2.11
CA PRO A 21 9.42 -0.48 3.57
C PRO A 21 8.05 -0.07 4.10
N ALA A 22 7.65 -0.64 5.24
CA ALA A 22 6.41 -0.34 5.94
C ALA A 22 6.23 1.16 6.27
N SER A 23 7.34 1.86 6.56
CA SER A 23 7.37 3.31 6.73
C SER A 23 6.95 4.10 5.47
N THR A 24 7.23 3.58 4.28
CA THR A 24 6.79 4.17 3.01
C THR A 24 5.29 4.02 2.83
N ILE A 25 4.71 2.87 3.17
CA ILE A 25 3.25 2.66 3.14
C ILE A 25 2.54 3.64 4.09
N ARG A 26 3.04 3.79 5.33
CA ARG A 26 2.52 4.77 6.29
C ARG A 26 2.60 6.21 5.77
N ARG A 27 3.70 6.57 5.11
CA ARG A 27 3.89 7.88 4.50
C ARG A 27 2.90 8.12 3.36
N TRP A 28 2.73 7.18 2.44
CA TRP A 28 1.72 7.28 1.37
C TRP A 28 0.32 7.48 1.94
N ALA A 29 -0.02 6.77 3.00
CA ALA A 29 -1.30 6.93 3.66
C ALA A 29 -1.46 8.28 4.38
N ALA A 30 -0.39 8.80 4.97
CA ALA A 30 -0.39 10.14 5.58
C ALA A 30 -0.48 11.25 4.53
N GLU A 31 0.09 11.03 3.35
CA GLU A 31 0.02 11.92 2.18
C GLU A 31 -1.31 11.79 1.41
N GLY A 32 -2.17 10.82 1.79
CA GLY A 32 -3.45 10.57 1.12
C GLY A 32 -3.34 9.85 -0.23
N ARG A 33 -2.16 9.34 -0.59
CA ARG A 33 -1.93 8.56 -1.82
C ARG A 33 -2.66 7.21 -1.80
N ILE A 34 -2.79 6.61 -0.62
CA ILE A 34 -3.50 5.36 -0.38
C ILE A 34 -4.40 5.52 0.84
N ARG A 35 -5.45 4.71 0.90
CA ARG A 35 -6.44 4.75 1.97
C ARG A 35 -5.99 3.90 3.16
N ARG A 36 -5.91 4.53 4.33
CA ARG A 36 -5.83 3.80 5.60
C ARG A 36 -7.24 3.43 6.07
N ASN A 37 -7.45 2.16 6.38
CA ASN A 37 -8.69 1.64 6.94
C ASN A 37 -8.47 1.30 8.41
N GLY A 38 -9.18 1.98 9.30
CA GLY A 38 -9.03 1.85 10.75
C GLY A 38 -8.07 2.86 11.38
N SER A 39 -8.08 2.92 12.71
CA SER A 39 -7.25 3.81 13.51
C SER A 39 -6.71 3.09 14.76
N GLY A 40 -5.51 3.45 15.20
CA GLY A 40 -4.83 2.86 16.35
C GLY A 40 -3.78 1.81 15.99
N ARG A 41 -2.83 1.60 16.91
CA ARG A 41 -1.70 0.68 16.74
C ARG A 41 -2.19 -0.75 16.50
N GLY A 42 -1.77 -1.37 15.40
CA GLY A 42 -2.14 -2.74 15.03
C GLY A 42 -3.55 -2.93 14.45
N LYS A 43 -4.34 -1.86 14.29
CA LYS A 43 -5.71 -1.92 13.74
C LYS A 43 -5.82 -1.35 12.32
N VAL A 44 -4.75 -0.77 11.80
CA VAL A 44 -4.69 -0.17 10.47
C VAL A 44 -4.56 -1.26 9.41
N ARG A 45 -5.40 -1.18 8.38
CA ARG A 45 -5.34 -2.02 7.19
C ARG A 45 -5.27 -1.15 5.93
N TYR A 46 -4.66 -1.67 4.88
CA TYR A 46 -4.48 -1.02 3.59
C TYR A 46 -5.14 -1.86 2.50
N ASP A 47 -5.71 -1.21 1.49
CA ASP A 47 -6.25 -1.93 0.34
C ASP A 47 -5.12 -2.33 -0.62
N LEU A 48 -5.00 -3.62 -0.91
CA LEU A 48 -4.01 -4.13 -1.88
C LEU A 48 -4.23 -3.57 -3.27
N ASN A 49 -5.47 -3.26 -3.66
CA ASN A 49 -5.77 -2.78 -5.01
C ASN A 49 -5.26 -1.34 -5.25
N GLU A 50 -4.97 -0.58 -4.18
CA GLU A 50 -4.41 0.76 -4.26
C GLU A 50 -2.87 0.76 -4.16
N LEU A 51 -2.27 -0.41 -3.87
CA LEU A 51 -0.84 -0.53 -3.66
C LEU A 51 -0.14 -0.93 -4.96
N PRO A 52 1.02 -0.31 -5.25
CA PRO A 52 1.83 -0.70 -6.39
C PRO A 52 2.26 -2.16 -6.24
N LEU A 53 2.35 -2.87 -7.34
CA LEU A 53 2.83 -4.25 -7.36
C LEU A 53 4.36 -4.27 -7.34
N ALA A 54 4.95 -5.19 -6.59
CA ALA A 54 6.36 -5.56 -6.73
C ALA A 54 6.54 -7.00 -7.18
N VAL A 55 7.48 -7.19 -8.10
CA VAL A 55 7.98 -8.48 -8.51
C VAL A 55 9.20 -8.80 -7.66
N ARG A 56 9.17 -9.98 -7.05
CA ARG A 56 10.27 -10.50 -6.23
C ARG A 56 10.85 -11.75 -6.86
N ASP A 57 12.13 -11.96 -6.61
CA ASP A 57 12.79 -13.22 -6.92
C ASP A 57 12.18 -14.35 -6.07
N GLU A 58 11.87 -15.48 -6.68
CA GLU A 58 11.19 -16.59 -6.01
C GLU A 58 12.10 -17.34 -5.01
N TYR A 59 13.42 -17.30 -5.21
CA TYR A 59 14.40 -18.01 -4.40
C TYR A 59 15.01 -17.11 -3.31
N THR A 60 15.28 -15.84 -3.62
CA THR A 60 15.91 -14.90 -2.67
C THR A 60 14.92 -13.96 -1.97
N ARG A 61 13.70 -13.83 -2.50
CA ARG A 61 12.67 -12.86 -2.06
C ARG A 61 13.08 -11.40 -2.17
N GLU A 62 14.19 -11.13 -2.85
CA GLU A 62 14.65 -9.77 -3.16
C GLU A 62 13.69 -9.11 -4.16
N VAL A 63 13.55 -7.79 -4.06
CA VAL A 63 12.69 -7.03 -4.97
C VAL A 63 13.44 -6.83 -6.28
N LEU A 64 12.98 -7.49 -7.34
CA LEU A 64 13.53 -7.37 -8.69
C LEU A 64 13.01 -6.11 -9.37
N TRP A 65 11.74 -5.80 -9.14
CA TRP A 65 11.06 -4.66 -9.72
C TRP A 65 9.88 -4.23 -8.85
N HIS A 66 9.52 -2.96 -8.87
CA HIS A 66 8.30 -2.45 -8.28
C HIS A 66 7.70 -1.38 -9.20
N GLU A 67 6.39 -1.24 -9.18
CA GLU A 67 5.71 -0.12 -9.82
C GLU A 67 6.12 1.22 -9.20
N ASP A 68 5.85 2.29 -9.94
CA ASP A 68 6.16 3.64 -9.50
C ASP A 68 5.37 4.04 -8.26
N THR A 69 5.87 5.07 -7.58
CA THR A 69 5.20 5.63 -6.41
C THR A 69 3.80 6.10 -6.82
N PRO A 70 2.74 5.75 -6.07
CA PRO A 70 1.39 6.20 -6.38
C PRO A 70 1.35 7.74 -6.52
N PRO A 71 0.64 8.27 -7.52
CA PRO A 71 0.55 9.70 -7.74
C PRO A 71 -0.07 10.37 -6.51
N MET A 72 0.30 11.64 -6.25
CA MET A 72 -0.41 12.43 -5.25
C MET A 72 -1.87 12.59 -5.68
N PRO A 73 -2.84 12.50 -4.74
CA PRO A 73 -4.22 12.83 -5.08
C PRO A 73 -4.29 14.29 -5.52
N GLU A 74 -4.95 14.56 -6.65
CA GLU A 74 -5.11 15.89 -7.27
C GLU A 74 -5.87 16.89 -6.37
N SER A 75 -6.48 16.40 -5.30
CA SER A 75 -6.91 17.20 -4.16
C SER A 75 -6.65 16.43 -2.88
N ALA A 76 -5.69 16.89 -2.08
CA ALA A 76 -5.70 16.59 -0.67
C ALA A 76 -6.94 17.27 -0.08
N PRO A 77 -7.95 16.57 0.48
CA PRO A 77 -8.87 17.23 1.38
C PRO A 77 -8.03 17.70 2.57
N ARG A 78 -7.80 19.01 2.61
CA ARG A 78 -7.27 19.72 3.76
C ARG A 78 -8.30 19.54 4.88
N ALA A 79 -8.02 18.64 5.82
CA ALA A 79 -8.71 18.59 7.09
C ALA A 79 -8.15 19.66 8.03
#